data_AF-J3IKB2-F1
#
_entry.id   AF-J3IKB2-F1
#
_cell.length_a   1.000
_cell.length_b   1.000
_cell.length_c   1.000
_cell.angle_alpha   90.00
_cell.angle_beta   90.00
_cell.angle_gamma   90.00
#
_symmetry.space_group_name_H-M   'P 1'
#
loop_
_entity.id
_entity.type
_entity.pdbx_description
1 polymer ?
#
loop_
_entity_poly.entity_id
_entity_poly.type
_entity_poly.pdbx_seq_one_letter_code
_entity_poly.pdbx_strand_id
1 'polypeptide(L)'
;MSAGTISSHELVEQYLARIKAYDQQGPALNAMVSLNPNALQDAQRLDEERRTKGPRGPLHGIPIVVKDNYDTADMPTSGGTLALANLRPTADAYQVQRLRAAGAVIIGKTTMHELAAGVTTVSSLTGYTRNAYDPTRAPGGSSGGTAVAVAASFATAGMGSDTCGSIRIPAAYQNLVGLRTTRGLASRSGVMPLSSTQDVAGPMARSVADLAVMLDATVGSDASDPSTADANRHIPPSYLTSLKADSLKGARIGVIRGLFGTAPEDMEVVQVIDKALEHLKTQGATVVEISIPELDELLRDSSIIPYEFKYDLAAYLAKHPGAPVDSLGQILEQGMDHLLLDPGLRIRDAVDLEKASDREALNKVLQKRAALKALITLQLRNQHLSALAYPTIQRKPALIGEPQFGATNCQLSASTGLPAIALPAGWSADQLPVGLELLGNEYAESELLNLAYGWERNTQPRHPPFTTPPLEAGKAPSPLKFQATSLTTQNASVVVNFVYDKLTGKLAYTAHTRDIPGDQVAGVTLARSLDEKPGPIIWNLLKPHMTRASDSLILKARDREELLAGRLRVQLYTLDSPLGTGAMAVRELQEPQD
;
A
#
# COMPACT_ATOMS: atom_id res chain seq x y z
N MET A 1 -16.05 -21.11 6.18
CA MET A 1 -16.94 -20.86 7.33
C MET A 1 -18.34 -21.42 7.15
N SER A 2 -19.20 -20.90 6.26
CA SER A 2 -20.59 -21.40 6.15
C SER A 2 -20.70 -22.90 5.81
N ALA A 3 -19.77 -23.43 5.01
CA ALA A 3 -19.68 -24.85 4.69
C ALA A 3 -19.03 -25.72 5.78
N GLY A 4 -18.65 -25.15 6.93
CA GLY A 4 -18.00 -25.88 8.04
C GLY A 4 -16.54 -26.30 7.79
N THR A 5 -15.93 -25.88 6.68
CA THR A 5 -14.55 -26.26 6.30
C THR A 5 -13.44 -25.48 7.01
N ILE A 6 -13.80 -24.39 7.68
CA ILE A 6 -12.91 -23.54 8.47
C ILE A 6 -13.78 -22.71 9.42
N SER A 7 -13.34 -22.52 10.66
CA SER A 7 -13.92 -21.64 11.67
C SER A 7 -13.28 -20.24 11.63
N SER A 8 -13.89 -19.26 12.32
CA SER A 8 -13.29 -17.94 12.52
C SER A 8 -12.00 -18.05 13.32
N HIS A 9 -12.00 -18.87 14.38
CA HIS A 9 -10.82 -19.12 15.20
C HIS A 9 -9.64 -19.63 14.36
N GLU A 10 -9.83 -20.71 13.59
CA GLU A 10 -8.78 -21.27 12.72
C GLU A 10 -8.31 -20.25 11.67
N LEU A 11 -9.22 -19.45 11.11
CA LEU A 11 -8.86 -18.40 10.16
C LEU A 11 -7.98 -17.33 10.82
N VAL A 12 -8.34 -16.86 12.02
CA VAL A 12 -7.56 -15.87 12.78
C VAL A 12 -6.20 -16.43 13.18
N GLU A 13 -6.12 -17.70 13.61
CA GLU A 13 -4.83 -18.37 13.89
C GLU A 13 -3.90 -18.38 12.67
N GLN A 14 -4.43 -18.66 11.48
CA GLN A 14 -3.64 -18.64 10.24
C GLN A 14 -3.10 -17.23 9.91
N TYR A 15 -3.91 -16.18 10.12
CA TYR A 15 -3.46 -14.80 9.94
C TYR A 15 -2.40 -14.40 10.97
N LEU A 16 -2.57 -14.76 12.24
CA LEU A 16 -1.59 -14.51 13.30
C LEU A 16 -0.26 -15.25 13.03
N ALA A 17 -0.31 -16.48 12.52
CA ALA A 17 0.87 -17.22 12.11
C ALA A 17 1.63 -16.50 10.97
N ARG A 18 0.91 -15.93 10.00
CA ARG A 18 1.49 -15.12 8.92
C ARG A 18 2.14 -13.84 9.43
N ILE A 19 1.47 -13.12 10.32
CA ILE A 19 2.01 -11.90 10.96
C ILE A 19 3.32 -12.25 11.68
N LYS A 20 3.32 -13.31 12.49
CA LYS A 20 4.51 -13.77 13.23
C LYS A 20 5.67 -14.11 12.29
N ALA A 21 5.39 -14.74 11.16
CA ALA A 21 6.40 -15.18 10.21
C ALA A 21 7.04 -14.03 9.41
N TYR A 22 6.29 -12.95 9.15
CA TYR A 22 6.67 -11.98 8.12
C TYR A 22 6.68 -10.50 8.55
N ASP A 23 5.98 -10.12 9.61
CA ASP A 23 5.85 -8.71 9.97
C ASP A 23 7.12 -8.17 10.63
N GLN A 24 7.63 -8.86 11.65
CA GLN A 24 8.85 -8.50 12.38
C GLN A 24 10.02 -9.45 12.10
N GLN A 25 9.77 -10.52 11.33
CA GLN A 25 10.72 -11.55 10.93
C GLN A 25 10.70 -11.69 9.40
N GLY A 26 11.58 -12.51 8.82
CA GLY A 26 11.63 -12.73 7.37
C GLY A 26 11.86 -11.40 6.62
N PRO A 27 10.90 -10.91 5.80
CA PRO A 27 11.00 -9.62 5.12
C PRO A 27 10.92 -8.40 6.06
N ALA A 28 10.54 -8.59 7.32
CA ALA A 28 10.40 -7.53 8.34
C ALA A 28 9.56 -6.34 7.83
N LEU A 29 8.35 -6.63 7.34
CA LEU A 29 7.47 -5.62 6.72
C LEU A 29 7.08 -4.47 7.65
N ASN A 30 7.00 -4.73 8.95
CA ASN A 30 6.69 -3.75 10.00
C ASN A 30 5.40 -2.97 9.72
N ALA A 31 4.31 -3.71 9.50
CA ALA A 31 2.99 -3.21 9.18
C ALA A 31 2.04 -3.18 10.39
N MET A 32 2.34 -3.90 11.47
CA MET A 32 1.51 -3.98 12.67
C MET A 32 2.11 -3.13 13.81
N VAL A 33 1.31 -2.26 14.43
CA VAL A 33 1.67 -1.52 15.67
C VAL A 33 1.39 -2.39 16.88
N SER A 34 0.19 -2.98 16.92
CA SER A 34 -0.26 -3.85 18.00
C SER A 34 -1.22 -4.91 17.49
N LEU A 35 -1.20 -6.08 18.12
CA LEU A 35 -2.19 -7.13 17.90
C LEU A 35 -3.28 -7.03 18.97
N ASN A 36 -4.52 -7.32 18.59
CA ASN A 36 -5.60 -7.41 19.55
C ASN A 36 -5.38 -8.64 20.45
N PRO A 37 -5.14 -8.47 21.76
CA PRO A 37 -4.91 -9.60 22.66
C PRO A 37 -6.12 -10.55 22.75
N ASN A 38 -7.32 -10.06 22.42
CA ASN A 38 -8.56 -10.82 22.47
C ASN A 38 -8.98 -11.41 21.11
N ALA A 39 -8.18 -11.27 20.04
CA ALA A 39 -8.59 -11.65 18.68
C ALA A 39 -9.10 -13.09 18.55
N LEU A 40 -8.39 -14.06 19.16
CA LEU A 40 -8.79 -15.47 19.15
C LEU A 40 -10.06 -15.73 19.97
N GLN A 41 -10.20 -15.05 21.12
CA GLN A 41 -11.39 -15.16 21.96
C GLN A 41 -12.62 -14.56 21.27
N ASP A 42 -12.46 -13.41 20.60
CA ASP A 42 -13.49 -12.78 19.80
C ASP A 42 -13.93 -13.70 18.65
N ALA A 43 -12.99 -14.31 17.95
CA ALA A 43 -13.25 -15.27 16.88
C ALA A 43 -14.01 -16.51 17.38
N GLN A 44 -13.58 -17.09 18.50
CA GLN A 44 -14.25 -18.24 19.12
C GLN A 44 -15.70 -17.92 19.52
N ARG A 45 -15.94 -16.72 20.08
CA ARG A 45 -17.29 -16.25 20.41
C ARG A 45 -18.16 -16.11 19.16
N LEU A 46 -17.60 -15.64 18.06
CA LEU A 46 -18.32 -15.54 16.79
C LEU A 46 -18.59 -16.91 16.16
N ASP A 47 -17.73 -17.90 16.35
CA ASP A 47 -18.01 -19.28 15.94
C ASP A 47 -19.18 -19.87 16.73
N GLU A 48 -19.21 -19.67 18.04
CA GLU A 48 -20.34 -20.09 18.88
C GLU A 48 -21.63 -19.36 18.52
N GLU A 49 -21.56 -18.06 18.23
CA GLU A 49 -22.71 -17.29 17.75
C GLU A 49 -23.21 -17.82 16.40
N ARG A 50 -22.30 -18.11 15.45
CA ARG A 50 -22.66 -18.70 14.16
C ARG A 50 -23.41 -20.02 14.35
N ARG A 51 -22.98 -20.84 15.30
CA ARG A 51 -23.59 -22.14 15.62
C ARG A 51 -24.97 -22.01 16.27
N THR A 52 -25.16 -21.03 17.15
CA THR A 52 -26.36 -20.92 17.99
C THR A 52 -27.42 -19.95 17.47
N LYS A 53 -27.00 -18.87 16.80
CA LYS A 53 -27.86 -17.78 16.34
C LYS A 53 -27.77 -17.53 14.83
N GLY A 54 -26.73 -18.08 14.17
CA GLY A 54 -26.41 -17.78 12.79
C GLY A 54 -25.47 -16.58 12.64
N PRO A 55 -24.95 -16.32 11.43
CA PRO A 55 -24.05 -15.20 11.18
C PRO A 55 -24.79 -13.85 11.15
N ARG A 56 -24.14 -12.79 11.62
CA ARG A 56 -24.62 -11.40 11.56
C ARG A 56 -24.64 -10.81 10.14
N GLY A 57 -23.87 -11.40 9.23
CA GLY A 57 -23.73 -10.92 7.86
C GLY A 57 -22.42 -11.41 7.22
N PRO A 58 -22.02 -10.81 6.07
CA PRO A 58 -20.83 -11.21 5.33
C PRO A 58 -19.51 -11.09 6.12
N LEU A 59 -19.44 -10.16 7.08
CA LEU A 59 -18.24 -9.95 7.92
C LEU A 59 -18.15 -10.83 9.16
N HIS A 60 -19.14 -11.69 9.41
CA HIS A 60 -19.16 -12.51 10.61
C HIS A 60 -17.93 -13.43 10.70
N GLY A 61 -17.09 -13.23 11.70
CA GLY A 61 -15.85 -13.98 11.93
C GLY A 61 -14.67 -13.59 11.02
N ILE A 62 -14.77 -12.50 10.26
CA ILE A 62 -13.73 -12.08 9.31
C ILE A 62 -12.69 -11.18 10.02
N PRO A 63 -11.37 -11.49 9.94
CA PRO A 63 -10.32 -10.67 10.51
C PRO A 63 -10.04 -9.41 9.68
N ILE A 64 -10.10 -8.27 10.35
CA ILE A 64 -9.90 -6.93 9.80
C ILE A 64 -8.84 -6.20 10.61
N VAL A 65 -7.98 -5.43 9.94
CA VAL A 65 -7.08 -4.47 10.59
C VAL A 65 -7.60 -3.05 10.48
N VAL A 66 -7.25 -2.21 11.45
CA VAL A 66 -7.57 -0.78 11.39
C VAL A 66 -6.31 0.03 11.61
N LYS A 67 -6.19 1.16 10.91
CA LYS A 67 -5.07 2.09 11.08
C LYS A 67 -4.97 2.59 12.52
N ASP A 68 -3.76 2.87 12.98
CA ASP A 68 -3.50 3.29 14.37
C ASP A 68 -3.98 4.70 14.75
N ASN A 69 -4.76 5.35 13.88
CA ASN A 69 -5.53 6.55 14.21
C ASN A 69 -7.03 6.27 14.43
N TYR A 70 -7.46 5.01 14.42
CA TYR A 70 -8.81 4.63 14.81
C TYR A 70 -8.83 4.29 16.29
N ASP A 71 -9.70 4.94 17.06
CA ASP A 71 -9.95 4.63 18.46
C ASP A 71 -10.45 3.21 18.63
N THR A 72 -9.88 2.52 19.61
CA THR A 72 -10.25 1.18 20.04
C THR A 72 -10.21 1.13 21.56
N ALA A 73 -11.23 0.57 22.20
CA ALA A 73 -11.27 0.47 23.65
C ALA A 73 -10.29 -0.59 24.22
N ASP A 74 -9.87 -1.55 23.39
CA ASP A 74 -9.04 -2.70 23.78
C ASP A 74 -7.56 -2.59 23.38
N MET A 75 -7.20 -1.63 22.53
CA MET A 75 -5.81 -1.38 22.08
C MET A 75 -5.50 0.12 22.09
N PRO A 76 -4.23 0.52 22.24
CA PRO A 76 -3.85 1.93 22.13
C PRO A 76 -4.17 2.53 20.75
N THR A 77 -4.28 3.86 20.70
CA THR A 77 -4.32 4.66 19.48
C THR A 77 -3.24 5.71 19.57
N SER A 78 -2.11 5.49 18.89
CA SER A 78 -0.95 6.37 19.02
C SER A 78 -0.82 7.39 17.89
N GLY A 79 -1.56 7.22 16.78
CA GLY A 79 -1.31 8.01 15.58
C GLY A 79 0.11 7.82 15.01
N GLY A 80 0.80 6.75 15.42
CA GLY A 80 2.21 6.49 15.10
C GLY A 80 3.22 7.30 15.93
N THR A 81 2.81 8.18 16.84
CA THR A 81 3.76 8.98 17.63
C THR A 81 4.10 8.34 18.96
N LEU A 82 5.37 8.43 19.38
CA LEU A 82 5.81 8.06 20.73
C LEU A 82 5.04 8.83 21.80
N ALA A 83 4.65 10.07 21.52
CA ALA A 83 3.89 10.91 22.44
C ALA A 83 2.57 10.26 22.87
N LEU A 84 1.95 9.44 22.03
CA LEU A 84 0.64 8.82 22.29
C LEU A 84 0.72 7.29 22.35
N ALA A 85 1.91 6.71 22.48
CA ALA A 85 2.13 5.26 22.45
C ALA A 85 1.23 4.47 23.42
N ASN A 86 0.85 5.10 24.54
CA ASN A 86 0.01 4.51 25.59
C ASN A 86 -1.39 5.14 25.69
N LEU A 87 -1.79 6.01 24.76
CA LEU A 87 -3.14 6.58 24.74
C LEU A 87 -4.14 5.44 24.56
N ARG A 88 -5.01 5.23 25.56
CA ARG A 88 -6.09 4.25 25.53
C ARG A 88 -7.45 4.96 25.46
N PRO A 89 -8.08 5.01 24.28
CA PRO A 89 -9.45 5.49 24.15
C PRO A 89 -10.41 4.69 25.02
N THR A 90 -11.47 5.35 25.49
CA THR A 90 -12.52 4.71 26.32
C THR A 90 -13.61 4.05 25.48
N ALA A 91 -13.63 4.32 24.17
CA ALA A 91 -14.61 3.79 23.24
C ALA A 91 -13.95 3.51 21.87
N ASP A 92 -14.55 2.60 21.12
CA ASP A 92 -14.21 2.36 19.72
C ASP A 92 -14.65 3.55 18.85
N ALA A 93 -13.90 3.84 17.79
CA ALA A 93 -14.33 4.72 16.71
C ALA A 93 -15.64 4.22 16.09
N TYR A 94 -16.47 5.12 15.56
CA TYR A 94 -17.78 4.76 15.01
C TYR A 94 -17.70 3.61 13.98
N GLN A 95 -16.74 3.68 13.06
CA GLN A 95 -16.55 2.63 12.06
C GLN A 95 -16.08 1.30 12.66
N VAL A 96 -15.27 1.33 13.73
CA VAL A 96 -14.85 0.11 14.45
C VAL A 96 -16.05 -0.53 15.15
N GLN A 97 -16.90 0.27 15.80
CA GLN A 97 -18.15 -0.20 16.40
C GLN A 97 -19.03 -0.90 15.37
N ARG A 98 -19.19 -0.30 14.18
CA ARG A 98 -19.98 -0.89 13.09
C ARG A 98 -19.39 -2.17 12.53
N LEU A 99 -18.07 -2.25 12.37
CA LEU A 99 -17.39 -3.50 11.97
C LEU A 99 -17.61 -4.62 13.00
N ARG A 100 -17.44 -4.32 14.29
CA ARG A 100 -17.73 -5.29 15.36
C ARG A 100 -19.21 -5.68 15.41
N ALA A 101 -20.12 -4.74 15.17
CA ALA A 101 -21.55 -5.02 15.07
C ALA A 101 -21.87 -5.95 13.91
N ALA A 102 -21.21 -5.78 12.76
CA ALA A 102 -21.28 -6.69 11.60
C ALA A 102 -20.60 -8.06 11.83
N GLY A 103 -19.96 -8.25 13.00
CA GLY A 103 -19.32 -9.50 13.39
C GLY A 103 -17.87 -9.64 12.93
N ALA A 104 -17.20 -8.56 12.53
CA ALA A 104 -15.77 -8.60 12.21
C ALA A 104 -14.91 -8.80 13.48
N VAL A 105 -13.79 -9.50 13.32
CA VAL A 105 -12.73 -9.59 14.33
C VAL A 105 -11.68 -8.52 14.03
N ILE A 106 -11.53 -7.52 14.88
CA ILE A 106 -10.43 -6.56 14.74
C ILE A 106 -9.16 -7.25 15.23
N ILE A 107 -8.29 -7.67 14.31
CA ILE A 107 -7.11 -8.49 14.63
C ILE A 107 -5.93 -7.66 15.15
N GLY A 108 -5.88 -6.36 14.85
CA GLY A 108 -4.83 -5.47 15.32
C GLY A 108 -4.88 -4.07 14.71
N LYS A 109 -3.96 -3.22 15.19
CA LYS A 109 -3.72 -1.86 14.70
C LYS A 109 -2.52 -1.85 13.77
N THR A 110 -2.60 -1.16 12.65
CA THR A 110 -1.51 -1.10 11.66
C THR A 110 -0.75 0.21 11.71
N THR A 111 0.53 0.16 11.36
CA THR A 111 1.42 1.32 11.29
C THR A 111 0.90 2.36 10.30
N MET A 112 1.33 3.59 10.51
CA MET A 112 0.96 4.72 9.68
C MET A 112 2.10 5.72 9.61
N HIS A 113 2.07 6.58 8.59
CA HIS A 113 2.89 7.78 8.63
C HIS A 113 2.41 8.64 9.81
N GLU A 114 3.34 9.04 10.67
CA GLU A 114 3.05 9.68 11.95
C GLU A 114 2.09 10.86 11.80
N LEU A 115 1.06 10.89 12.66
CA LEU A 115 -0.04 11.85 12.68
C LEU A 115 -0.73 12.04 11.32
N ALA A 116 -0.71 10.99 10.49
CA ALA A 116 -1.19 10.98 9.12
C ALA A 116 -0.51 12.00 8.17
N ALA A 117 0.65 12.55 8.56
CA ALA A 117 1.19 13.78 8.01
C ALA A 117 2.04 13.64 6.72
N GLY A 118 2.02 12.46 6.07
CA GLY A 118 2.82 12.18 4.88
C GLY A 118 2.56 10.81 4.25
N VAL A 119 3.31 10.49 3.18
CA VAL A 119 2.99 9.39 2.24
C VAL A 119 4.04 8.29 2.16
N THR A 120 5.02 8.25 3.06
CA THR A 120 6.09 7.22 3.04
C THR A 120 5.96 6.19 4.17
N THR A 121 5.04 6.39 5.10
CA THR A 121 4.83 5.55 6.30
C THR A 121 6.10 5.31 7.13
N VAL A 122 6.51 6.37 7.82
CA VAL A 122 7.54 6.39 8.85
C VAL A 122 6.97 7.08 10.09
N SER A 123 7.41 6.65 11.28
CA SER A 123 6.94 7.22 12.53
C SER A 123 7.97 7.11 13.65
N SER A 124 7.86 7.97 14.66
CA SER A 124 8.70 7.93 15.85
C SER A 124 8.49 6.65 16.67
N LEU A 125 7.26 6.10 16.67
CA LEU A 125 6.94 4.88 17.43
C LEU A 125 7.45 3.60 16.78
N THR A 126 7.27 3.46 15.46
CA THR A 126 7.48 2.16 14.77
C THR A 126 8.58 2.20 13.72
N GLY A 127 9.17 3.37 13.43
CA GLY A 127 10.12 3.52 12.34
C GLY A 127 9.46 3.30 10.98
N TYR A 128 10.16 2.65 10.04
CA TYR A 128 9.71 2.47 8.67
C TYR A 128 8.88 1.20 8.48
N THR A 129 7.73 1.33 7.82
CA THR A 129 7.04 0.20 7.18
C THR A 129 7.62 -0.03 5.80
N ARG A 130 7.70 -1.29 5.37
CA ARG A 130 8.30 -1.70 4.09
C ARG A 130 7.24 -2.15 3.10
N ASN A 131 7.42 -1.82 1.83
CA ASN A 131 6.55 -2.25 0.74
C ASN A 131 6.58 -3.78 0.57
N ALA A 132 5.41 -4.43 0.46
CA ALA A 132 5.34 -5.89 0.35
C ALA A 132 5.94 -6.43 -0.96
N TYR A 133 5.99 -5.63 -2.03
CA TYR A 133 6.54 -6.01 -3.33
C TYR A 133 8.03 -5.71 -3.48
N ASP A 134 8.57 -4.83 -2.63
CA ASP A 134 9.99 -4.49 -2.57
C ASP A 134 10.32 -3.91 -1.18
N PRO A 135 10.88 -4.71 -0.25
CA PRO A 135 11.14 -4.26 1.12
C PRO A 135 12.15 -3.11 1.25
N THR A 136 12.82 -2.71 0.15
CA THR A 136 13.71 -1.55 0.12
C THR A 136 12.98 -0.23 -0.08
N ARG A 137 11.66 -0.26 -0.30
CA ARG A 137 10.84 0.90 -0.66
C ARG A 137 9.74 1.22 0.34
N ALA A 138 9.32 2.49 0.31
CA ALA A 138 8.16 2.96 1.05
C ALA A 138 6.86 2.34 0.51
N PRO A 139 5.88 2.00 1.37
CA PRO A 139 4.64 1.37 0.95
C PRO A 139 3.58 2.36 0.44
N GLY A 140 3.89 3.66 0.40
CA GLY A 140 2.89 4.72 0.33
C GLY A 140 2.43 5.11 1.72
N GLY A 141 1.41 5.95 1.83
CA GLY A 141 0.92 6.39 3.13
C GLY A 141 -0.12 7.50 3.04
N SER A 142 -0.69 7.92 4.16
CA SER A 142 -0.30 7.55 5.53
C SER A 142 -0.81 6.20 6.01
N SER A 143 -1.73 5.52 5.30
CA SER A 143 -2.24 4.19 5.69
C SER A 143 -1.38 3.03 5.16
N GLY A 144 -0.05 3.20 5.14
CA GLY A 144 0.87 2.22 4.53
C GLY A 144 0.87 0.87 5.24
N GLY A 145 0.83 0.85 6.58
CA GLY A 145 0.73 -0.40 7.34
C GLY A 145 -0.54 -1.18 7.02
N THR A 146 -1.68 -0.50 6.90
CA THR A 146 -2.94 -1.14 6.52
C THR A 146 -2.85 -1.76 5.13
N ALA A 147 -2.31 -1.04 4.15
CA ALA A 147 -2.16 -1.57 2.79
C ALA A 147 -1.16 -2.75 2.73
N VAL A 148 -0.04 -2.66 3.44
CA VAL A 148 0.94 -3.76 3.51
C VAL A 148 0.33 -4.98 4.20
N ALA A 149 -0.38 -4.80 5.32
CA ALA A 149 -1.06 -5.89 6.03
C ALA A 149 -2.08 -6.60 5.12
N VAL A 150 -2.86 -5.86 4.33
CA VAL A 150 -3.83 -6.47 3.40
C VAL A 150 -3.13 -7.15 2.22
N ALA A 151 -2.12 -6.53 1.61
CA ALA A 151 -1.38 -7.11 0.49
C ALA A 151 -0.60 -8.37 0.89
N ALA A 152 0.02 -8.34 2.07
CA ALA A 152 0.70 -9.44 2.72
C ALA A 152 -0.27 -10.35 3.51
N SER A 153 -1.57 -10.30 3.27
CA SER A 153 -2.56 -11.23 3.87
C SER A 153 -2.34 -11.46 5.37
N PHE A 154 -2.14 -10.38 6.14
CA PHE A 154 -2.20 -10.33 7.61
C PHE A 154 -3.63 -10.11 8.10
N ALA A 155 -4.52 -9.67 7.21
CA ALA A 155 -5.96 -9.64 7.40
C ALA A 155 -6.70 -9.77 6.07
N THR A 156 -8.02 -9.96 6.14
CA THR A 156 -8.86 -10.06 4.94
C THR A 156 -8.98 -8.71 4.23
N ALA A 157 -9.29 -7.64 4.97
CA ALA A 157 -9.32 -6.26 4.51
C ALA A 157 -8.88 -5.33 5.65
N GLY A 158 -8.80 -4.02 5.39
CA GLY A 158 -8.41 -3.06 6.41
C GLY A 158 -8.98 -1.67 6.22
N MET A 159 -8.99 -0.91 7.32
CA MET A 159 -9.46 0.48 7.34
C MET A 159 -8.29 1.45 7.39
N GLY A 160 -8.23 2.37 6.42
CA GLY A 160 -7.30 3.49 6.39
C GLY A 160 -8.01 4.83 6.57
N SER A 161 -7.26 5.92 6.58
CA SER A 161 -7.84 7.27 6.50
C SER A 161 -7.16 8.07 5.40
N ASP A 162 -7.91 8.98 4.76
CA ASP A 162 -7.49 9.79 3.63
C ASP A 162 -7.81 11.26 3.87
N THR A 163 -6.77 12.07 4.00
CA THR A 163 -6.85 13.54 3.95
C THR A 163 -6.43 14.02 2.57
N CYS A 164 -5.28 13.52 2.08
CA CYS A 164 -4.80 13.68 0.71
C CYS A 164 -4.02 12.43 0.29
N GLY A 165 -4.75 11.43 -0.24
CA GLY A 165 -4.20 10.25 -0.89
C GLY A 165 -3.90 9.10 0.06
N SER A 166 -4.16 9.27 1.36
CA SER A 166 -3.72 8.33 2.39
C SER A 166 -4.41 6.96 2.41
N ILE A 167 -5.48 6.76 1.63
CA ILE A 167 -6.03 5.43 1.29
C ILE A 167 -5.55 5.01 -0.11
N ARG A 168 -5.63 5.94 -1.07
CA ARG A 168 -5.46 5.68 -2.50
C ARG A 168 -4.01 5.38 -2.89
N ILE A 169 -3.05 6.17 -2.42
CA ILE A 169 -1.61 6.01 -2.69
C ILE A 169 -1.08 4.67 -2.15
N PRO A 170 -1.27 4.32 -0.86
CA PRO A 170 -0.78 3.03 -0.38
C PRO A 170 -1.53 1.86 -1.03
N ALA A 171 -2.81 1.98 -1.39
CA ALA A 171 -3.49 0.95 -2.19
C ALA A 171 -2.83 0.75 -3.57
N ALA A 172 -2.53 1.84 -4.28
CA ALA A 172 -1.86 1.83 -5.57
C ALA A 172 -0.49 1.15 -5.51
N TYR A 173 0.31 1.41 -4.49
CA TYR A 173 1.65 0.83 -4.30
C TYR A 173 1.65 -0.60 -3.75
N GLN A 174 0.51 -1.09 -3.24
CA GLN A 174 0.36 -2.43 -2.68
C GLN A 174 -0.56 -3.33 -3.52
N ASN A 175 -0.86 -2.96 -4.78
CA ASN A 175 -1.72 -3.73 -5.69
C ASN A 175 -3.09 -4.06 -5.07
N LEU A 176 -3.68 -3.07 -4.39
CA LEU A 176 -4.98 -3.15 -3.75
C LEU A 176 -5.97 -2.21 -4.41
N VAL A 177 -7.25 -2.39 -4.05
CA VAL A 177 -8.29 -1.40 -4.29
C VAL A 177 -8.50 -0.59 -3.01
N GLY A 178 -8.56 0.74 -3.13
CA GLY A 178 -8.79 1.64 -2.01
C GLY A 178 -9.81 2.71 -2.35
N LEU A 179 -10.80 2.93 -1.50
CA LEU A 179 -11.87 3.89 -1.74
C LEU A 179 -11.83 5.04 -0.73
N ARG A 180 -11.64 6.25 -1.24
CA ARG A 180 -11.98 7.49 -0.55
C ARG A 180 -13.43 7.82 -0.90
N THR A 181 -14.32 7.77 0.08
CA THR A 181 -15.72 8.12 -0.14
C THR A 181 -15.90 9.62 -0.33
N THR A 182 -17.11 10.01 -0.74
CA THR A 182 -17.62 11.35 -0.60
C THR A 182 -17.45 11.78 0.84
N ARG A 183 -16.96 13.01 1.04
CA ARG A 183 -16.85 13.58 2.38
C ARG A 183 -18.25 13.64 3.02
N GLY A 184 -18.39 12.97 4.16
CA GLY A 184 -19.65 12.87 4.88
C GLY A 184 -20.44 11.58 4.65
N LEU A 185 -19.99 10.66 3.78
CA LEU A 185 -20.67 9.36 3.63
C LEU A 185 -20.44 8.41 4.83
N ALA A 186 -19.26 8.50 5.46
CA ALA A 186 -18.88 7.70 6.61
C ALA A 186 -18.37 8.59 7.75
N SER A 187 -18.75 8.26 8.99
CA SER A 187 -18.35 9.01 10.18
C SER A 187 -16.85 8.91 10.46
N ARG A 188 -16.31 9.99 11.01
CA ARG A 188 -14.91 10.10 11.46
C ARG A 188 -14.81 10.22 12.97
N SER A 189 -15.92 10.03 13.69
CA SER A 189 -15.92 10.02 15.16
C SER A 189 -15.01 8.91 15.68
N GLY A 190 -14.07 9.31 16.55
CA GLY A 190 -13.02 8.44 17.07
C GLY A 190 -11.89 8.15 16.07
N VAL A 191 -11.75 8.92 14.98
CA VAL A 191 -10.56 8.88 14.12
C VAL A 191 -9.71 10.11 14.42
N MET A 192 -8.46 9.92 14.86
CA MET A 192 -7.54 11.03 15.11
C MET A 192 -7.33 11.83 13.81
N PRO A 193 -7.60 13.14 13.82
CA PRO A 193 -7.73 13.94 12.61
C PRO A 193 -6.38 14.45 12.08
N LEU A 194 -6.36 14.78 10.80
CA LEU A 194 -5.39 15.69 10.19
C LEU A 194 -6.07 16.98 9.71
N SER A 195 -7.29 16.89 9.16
CA SER A 195 -8.08 18.03 8.68
C SER A 195 -9.56 17.66 8.61
N SER A 196 -10.35 18.24 9.49
CA SER A 196 -11.78 18.00 9.63
C SER A 196 -12.61 18.44 8.41
N THR A 197 -12.06 19.20 7.46
CA THR A 197 -12.75 19.49 6.19
C THR A 197 -12.31 18.60 5.03
N GLN A 198 -11.32 17.72 5.21
CA GLN A 198 -10.80 16.82 4.18
C GLN A 198 -10.83 15.34 4.57
N ASP A 199 -10.80 15.03 5.86
CA ASP A 199 -10.65 13.67 6.36
C ASP A 199 -11.83 12.79 5.96
N VAL A 200 -11.47 11.59 5.50
CA VAL A 200 -12.37 10.47 5.26
C VAL A 200 -11.71 9.23 5.84
N ALA A 201 -12.51 8.37 6.46
CA ALA A 201 -12.09 7.04 6.89
C ALA A 201 -12.75 6.01 5.96
N GLY A 202 -11.97 5.05 5.44
CA GLY A 202 -12.44 4.18 4.36
C GLY A 202 -11.62 2.90 4.16
N PRO A 203 -12.16 1.95 3.39
CA PRO A 203 -11.60 0.61 3.29
C PRO A 203 -10.48 0.49 2.24
N MET A 204 -9.65 -0.52 2.43
CA MET A 204 -8.72 -1.08 1.44
C MET A 204 -8.86 -2.60 1.43
N ALA A 205 -8.90 -3.18 0.23
CA ALA A 205 -9.10 -4.61 0.05
C ALA A 205 -8.36 -5.15 -1.18
N ARG A 206 -8.21 -6.48 -1.25
CA ARG A 206 -7.64 -7.16 -2.42
C ARG A 206 -8.63 -7.32 -3.57
N SER A 207 -9.93 -7.17 -3.30
CA SER A 207 -10.97 -7.23 -4.30
C SER A 207 -12.00 -6.11 -4.14
N VAL A 208 -12.67 -5.74 -5.23
CA VAL A 208 -13.76 -4.75 -5.20
C VAL A 208 -14.96 -5.27 -4.41
N ALA A 209 -15.22 -6.58 -4.45
CA ALA A 209 -16.29 -7.20 -3.68
C ALA A 209 -16.05 -7.08 -2.16
N ASP A 210 -14.83 -7.36 -1.70
CA ASP A 210 -14.45 -7.17 -0.29
C ASP A 210 -14.56 -5.69 0.11
N LEU A 211 -14.17 -4.77 -0.78
CA LEU A 211 -14.29 -3.34 -0.56
C LEU A 211 -15.76 -2.90 -0.36
N ALA A 212 -16.67 -3.44 -1.18
CA ALA A 212 -18.10 -3.18 -1.09
C ALA A 212 -18.72 -3.74 0.19
N VAL A 213 -18.31 -4.93 0.63
CA VAL A 213 -18.71 -5.51 1.93
C VAL A 213 -18.29 -4.60 3.08
N MET A 214 -17.06 -4.09 3.05
CA MET A 214 -16.57 -3.18 4.08
C MET A 214 -17.37 -1.87 4.09
N LEU A 215 -17.68 -1.34 2.91
CA LEU A 215 -18.47 -0.10 2.77
C LEU A 215 -19.89 -0.28 3.33
N ASP A 216 -20.59 -1.36 2.97
CA ASP A 216 -21.92 -1.70 3.52
C ASP A 216 -21.94 -1.70 5.05
N ALA A 217 -20.85 -2.14 5.68
CA ALA A 217 -20.74 -2.17 7.13
C ALA A 217 -20.51 -0.78 7.74
N THR A 218 -19.72 0.10 7.11
CA THR A 218 -19.17 1.30 7.78
C THR A 218 -19.83 2.63 7.44
N VAL A 219 -20.52 2.76 6.31
CA VAL A 219 -21.20 4.01 5.94
C VAL A 219 -22.45 4.28 6.78
N GLY A 220 -22.82 5.55 6.89
CA GLY A 220 -24.06 5.96 7.53
C GLY A 220 -23.93 7.20 8.39
N SER A 221 -25.08 7.75 8.74
CA SER A 221 -25.18 8.93 9.59
C SER A 221 -24.80 8.63 11.04
N ASP A 222 -24.08 9.56 11.65
CA ASP A 222 -23.64 9.57 13.03
C ASP A 222 -23.93 10.95 13.64
N ALA A 223 -24.68 10.99 14.74
CA ALA A 223 -24.99 12.23 15.44
C ALA A 223 -23.74 12.94 16.00
N SER A 224 -22.65 12.19 16.22
CA SER A 224 -21.37 12.73 16.70
C SER A 224 -20.47 13.27 15.59
N ASP A 225 -20.83 13.08 14.32
CA ASP A 225 -20.17 13.68 13.15
C ASP A 225 -21.20 14.37 12.25
N PRO A 226 -21.47 15.68 12.46
CA PRO A 226 -22.46 16.43 11.69
C PRO A 226 -22.25 16.40 10.17
N SER A 227 -21.04 16.10 9.69
CA SER A 227 -20.78 15.96 8.26
C SER A 227 -21.54 14.80 7.62
N THR A 228 -22.05 13.86 8.43
CA THR A 228 -22.76 12.66 7.98
C THR A 228 -24.29 12.74 8.06
N ALA A 229 -24.84 13.90 8.41
CA ALA A 229 -26.28 14.06 8.65
C ALA A 229 -27.16 13.58 7.48
N ASP A 230 -26.69 13.75 6.24
CA ASP A 230 -27.40 13.34 5.02
C ASP A 230 -26.96 11.98 4.44
N ALA A 231 -25.95 11.31 5.03
CA ALA A 231 -25.33 10.10 4.46
C ALA A 231 -26.34 9.02 4.08
N ASN A 232 -27.28 8.70 4.98
CA ASN A 232 -28.28 7.64 4.78
C ASN A 232 -29.17 7.83 3.54
N ARG A 233 -29.34 9.06 3.04
CA ARG A 233 -30.14 9.33 1.82
C ARG A 233 -29.43 8.89 0.54
N HIS A 234 -28.11 8.71 0.61
CA HIS A 234 -27.24 8.45 -0.54
C HIS A 234 -26.70 7.01 -0.55
N ILE A 235 -26.96 6.24 0.50
CA ILE A 235 -26.50 4.85 0.63
C ILE A 235 -27.52 3.94 -0.06
N PRO A 236 -27.13 3.12 -1.05
CA PRO A 236 -28.00 2.11 -1.64
C PRO A 236 -28.30 1.01 -0.61
N PRO A 237 -29.30 0.13 -0.85
CA PRO A 237 -29.55 -1.00 0.04
C PRO A 237 -28.32 -1.90 0.29
N SER A 238 -27.47 -2.06 -0.72
CA SER A 238 -26.14 -2.67 -0.58
C SER A 238 -25.28 -2.31 -1.79
N TYR A 239 -24.03 -1.93 -1.54
CA TYR A 239 -22.99 -1.76 -2.54
C TYR A 239 -22.56 -3.11 -3.13
N LEU A 240 -22.45 -4.16 -2.32
CA LEU A 240 -22.07 -5.50 -2.78
C LEU A 240 -23.05 -6.05 -3.81
N THR A 241 -24.35 -6.00 -3.52
CA THR A 241 -25.36 -6.54 -4.45
C THR A 241 -25.55 -5.66 -5.68
N SER A 242 -25.03 -4.43 -5.66
CA SER A 242 -25.10 -3.47 -6.76
C SER A 242 -23.96 -3.63 -7.78
N LEU A 243 -22.99 -4.53 -7.53
CA LEU A 243 -21.86 -4.79 -8.41
C LEU A 243 -22.28 -5.52 -9.69
N LYS A 244 -21.86 -4.99 -10.85
CA LYS A 244 -22.17 -5.50 -12.18
C LYS A 244 -20.90 -5.60 -13.01
N ALA A 245 -20.62 -6.79 -13.53
CA ALA A 245 -19.36 -7.08 -14.22
C ALA A 245 -19.25 -6.41 -15.60
N ASP A 246 -20.37 -5.98 -16.19
CA ASP A 246 -20.46 -5.35 -17.50
C ASP A 246 -20.55 -3.81 -17.45
N SER A 247 -20.36 -3.20 -16.27
CA SER A 247 -20.51 -1.76 -16.04
C SER A 247 -19.57 -0.84 -16.82
N LEU A 248 -18.52 -1.38 -17.44
CA LEU A 248 -17.67 -0.59 -18.33
C LEU A 248 -18.34 -0.31 -19.69
N LYS A 249 -19.31 -1.14 -20.11
CA LYS A 249 -20.03 -0.91 -21.35
C LYS A 249 -20.87 0.37 -21.25
N GLY A 250 -20.58 1.34 -22.10
CA GLY A 250 -21.27 2.63 -22.11
C GLY A 250 -20.79 3.61 -21.04
N ALA A 251 -19.83 3.23 -20.18
CA ALA A 251 -19.17 4.17 -19.30
C ALA A 251 -18.39 5.21 -20.12
N ARG A 252 -18.39 6.46 -19.69
CA ARG A 252 -17.59 7.53 -20.32
C ARG A 252 -16.57 8.05 -19.33
N ILE A 253 -15.29 7.85 -19.63
CA ILE A 253 -14.17 8.12 -18.72
C ILE A 253 -13.35 9.28 -19.28
N GLY A 254 -13.25 10.37 -18.53
CA GLY A 254 -12.49 11.56 -18.90
C GLY A 254 -11.07 11.53 -18.37
N VAL A 255 -10.05 11.49 -19.23
CA VAL A 255 -8.63 11.44 -18.84
C VAL A 255 -8.10 12.85 -18.65
N ILE A 256 -7.59 13.16 -17.46
CA ILE A 256 -6.98 14.45 -17.15
C ILE A 256 -5.46 14.37 -17.41
N ARG A 257 -5.04 14.64 -18.64
CA ARG A 257 -3.63 14.52 -19.04
C ARG A 257 -2.67 15.41 -18.24
N GLY A 258 -3.12 16.56 -17.76
CA GLY A 258 -2.33 17.45 -16.89
C GLY A 258 -1.88 16.82 -15.57
N LEU A 259 -2.53 15.73 -15.13
CA LEU A 259 -2.14 15.00 -13.92
C LEU A 259 -1.14 13.87 -14.18
N PHE A 260 -0.72 13.65 -15.43
CA PHE A 260 0.33 12.69 -15.76
C PHE A 260 1.69 13.33 -15.56
N GLY A 261 2.66 12.55 -15.08
CA GLY A 261 4.05 13.02 -14.98
C GLY A 261 4.63 13.22 -16.37
N THR A 262 5.53 14.19 -16.51
CA THR A 262 6.19 14.53 -17.79
C THR A 262 7.70 14.33 -17.74
N ALA A 263 8.26 14.07 -16.55
CA ALA A 263 9.68 13.81 -16.40
C ALA A 263 10.02 12.40 -16.92
N PRO A 264 11.25 12.16 -17.42
CA PRO A 264 11.68 10.83 -17.88
C PRO A 264 11.43 9.70 -16.87
N GLU A 265 11.58 9.99 -15.57
CA GLU A 265 11.39 9.04 -14.48
C GLU A 265 9.91 8.66 -14.24
N ASP A 266 8.96 9.47 -14.75
CA ASP A 266 7.52 9.23 -14.59
C ASP A 266 6.95 8.42 -15.78
N MET A 267 7.70 8.34 -16.89
CA MET A 267 7.23 7.74 -18.15
C MET A 267 6.83 6.28 -18.03
N GLU A 268 7.48 5.53 -17.15
CA GLU A 268 7.09 4.14 -16.91
C GLU A 268 5.68 4.04 -16.30
N VAL A 269 5.33 4.93 -15.36
CA VAL A 269 3.97 5.00 -14.79
C VAL A 269 2.98 5.43 -15.87
N VAL A 270 3.31 6.45 -16.66
CA VAL A 270 2.47 6.92 -17.78
C VAL A 270 2.16 5.78 -18.75
N GLN A 271 3.17 5.02 -19.18
CA GLN A 271 2.99 3.89 -20.10
C GLN A 271 2.11 2.78 -19.53
N VAL A 272 2.21 2.49 -18.23
CA VAL A 272 1.34 1.50 -17.58
C VAL A 272 -0.10 1.99 -17.54
N ILE A 273 -0.32 3.27 -17.21
CA ILE A 273 -1.66 3.86 -17.18
C ILE A 273 -2.27 3.96 -18.57
N ASP A 274 -1.50 4.34 -19.60
CA ASP A 274 -1.98 4.38 -20.98
C ASP A 274 -2.44 3.00 -21.45
N LYS A 275 -1.69 1.93 -21.13
CA LYS A 275 -2.12 0.55 -21.41
C LYS A 275 -3.42 0.19 -20.70
N ALA A 276 -3.59 0.62 -19.45
CA ALA A 276 -4.83 0.39 -18.71
C ALA A 276 -6.02 1.14 -19.33
N LEU A 277 -5.82 2.39 -19.75
CA LEU A 277 -6.82 3.20 -20.44
C LEU A 277 -7.23 2.59 -21.79
N GLU A 278 -6.28 2.09 -22.58
CA GLU A 278 -6.59 1.35 -23.81
C GLU A 278 -7.39 0.07 -23.50
N HIS A 279 -7.07 -0.63 -22.42
CA HIS A 279 -7.80 -1.83 -22.04
C HIS A 279 -9.22 -1.52 -21.53
N LEU A 280 -9.46 -0.37 -20.89
CA LEU A 280 -10.82 0.10 -20.60
C LEU A 280 -11.62 0.32 -21.88
N LYS A 281 -11.00 0.83 -22.96
CA LYS A 281 -11.66 0.97 -24.27
C LYS A 281 -12.06 -0.38 -24.85
N THR A 282 -11.18 -1.38 -24.80
CA THR A 282 -11.49 -2.73 -25.32
C THR A 282 -12.61 -3.42 -24.54
N GLN A 283 -12.86 -3.01 -23.30
CA GLN A 283 -13.96 -3.49 -22.45
C GLN A 283 -15.27 -2.71 -22.62
N GLY A 284 -15.33 -1.75 -23.54
CA GLY A 284 -16.55 -1.04 -23.93
C GLY A 284 -16.74 0.33 -23.29
N ALA A 285 -15.75 0.84 -22.55
CA ALA A 285 -15.77 2.22 -22.06
C ALA A 285 -15.36 3.20 -23.17
N THR A 286 -16.02 4.35 -23.21
CA THR A 286 -15.56 5.49 -24.01
C THR A 286 -14.54 6.28 -23.20
N VAL A 287 -13.28 6.21 -23.58
CA VAL A 287 -12.20 6.97 -22.92
C VAL A 287 -11.86 8.20 -23.76
N VAL A 288 -12.00 9.38 -23.18
CA VAL A 288 -11.78 10.67 -23.84
C VAL A 288 -10.81 11.52 -23.05
N GLU A 289 -9.85 12.15 -23.71
CA GLU A 289 -9.02 13.16 -23.05
C GLU A 289 -9.84 14.43 -22.86
N ILE A 290 -9.74 15.01 -21.66
CA ILE A 290 -10.44 16.25 -21.33
C ILE A 290 -9.45 17.32 -20.89
N SER A 291 -9.72 18.56 -21.31
CA SER A 291 -9.06 19.73 -20.77
C SER A 291 -9.96 20.39 -19.75
N ILE A 292 -9.39 20.73 -18.60
CA ILE A 292 -10.04 21.50 -17.54
C ILE A 292 -9.20 22.77 -17.38
N PRO A 293 -9.61 23.89 -18.00
CA PRO A 293 -8.92 25.17 -17.83
C PRO A 293 -8.76 25.52 -16.34
N GLU A 294 -7.66 26.17 -15.98
CA GLU A 294 -7.37 26.64 -14.61
C GLU A 294 -7.18 25.54 -13.54
N LEU A 295 -7.23 24.26 -13.92
CA LEU A 295 -7.10 23.15 -12.97
C LEU A 295 -5.82 23.24 -12.12
N ASP A 296 -4.67 23.48 -12.76
CA ASP A 296 -3.39 23.56 -12.08
C ASP A 296 -3.33 24.72 -11.08
N GLU A 297 -3.94 25.86 -11.42
CA GLU A 297 -3.99 27.04 -10.56
C GLU A 297 -4.90 26.83 -9.35
N LEU A 298 -6.04 26.18 -9.56
CA LEU A 298 -7.00 25.86 -8.51
C LEU A 298 -6.49 24.76 -7.59
N LEU A 299 -5.72 23.79 -8.10
CA LEU A 299 -5.08 22.77 -7.28
C LEU A 299 -3.92 23.32 -6.47
N ARG A 300 -3.13 24.24 -7.06
CA ARG A 300 -2.00 24.88 -6.38
C ARG A 300 -2.48 25.65 -5.15
N ASP A 301 -1.84 25.36 -4.02
CA ASP A 301 -2.14 25.97 -2.71
C ASP A 301 -3.60 25.78 -2.26
N SER A 302 -4.25 24.67 -2.65
CA SER A 302 -5.62 24.32 -2.21
C SER A 302 -5.69 23.50 -0.91
N SER A 303 -4.52 23.19 -0.33
CA SER A 303 -4.41 22.41 0.90
C SER A 303 -4.83 23.25 2.10
N ILE A 304 -5.81 22.76 2.86
CA ILE A 304 -6.30 23.42 4.09
C ILE A 304 -5.67 22.85 5.36
N ILE A 305 -4.97 21.71 5.25
CA ILE A 305 -4.23 21.03 6.34
C ILE A 305 -3.45 22.00 7.26
N PRO A 306 -2.64 22.96 6.76
CA PRO A 306 -1.86 23.84 7.64
C PRO A 306 -2.70 24.69 8.60
N TYR A 307 -3.95 24.99 8.24
CA TYR A 307 -4.83 25.85 9.02
C TYR A 307 -5.71 25.09 10.01
N GLU A 308 -5.86 23.78 9.85
CA GLU A 308 -6.76 22.95 10.66
C GLU A 308 -6.00 22.05 11.64
N PHE A 309 -4.88 21.47 11.22
CA PHE A 309 -4.29 20.31 11.88
C PHE A 309 -4.05 20.48 13.38
N LYS A 310 -3.38 21.56 13.80
CA LYS A 310 -3.04 21.74 15.21
C LYS A 310 -4.27 21.92 16.10
N TYR A 311 -5.30 22.57 15.57
CA TYR A 311 -6.57 22.82 16.28
C TYR A 311 -7.39 21.54 16.37
N ASP A 312 -7.48 20.79 15.26
CA ASP A 312 -8.20 19.53 15.20
C ASP A 312 -7.55 18.47 16.08
N LEU A 313 -6.21 18.38 16.11
CA LEU A 313 -5.50 17.49 17.01
C LEU A 313 -5.74 17.85 18.47
N ALA A 314 -5.62 19.12 18.85
CA ALA A 314 -5.90 19.57 20.22
C ALA A 314 -7.35 19.27 20.64
N ALA A 315 -8.32 19.48 19.75
CA ALA A 315 -9.73 19.16 20.01
C ALA A 315 -9.98 17.65 20.15
N TYR A 316 -9.23 16.81 19.43
CA TYR A 316 -9.27 15.35 19.61
C TYR A 316 -8.65 14.94 20.95
N LEU A 317 -7.48 15.49 21.32
CA LEU A 317 -6.79 15.17 22.57
C LEU A 317 -7.60 15.60 23.80
N ALA A 318 -8.30 16.75 23.73
CA ALA A 318 -9.18 17.21 24.80
C ALA A 318 -10.34 16.24 25.12
N LYS A 319 -10.74 15.37 24.18
CA LYS A 319 -11.75 14.32 24.40
C LYS A 319 -11.18 13.08 25.10
N HIS A 320 -9.86 13.03 25.26
CA HIS A 320 -9.13 11.89 25.80
C HIS A 320 -8.41 12.30 27.10
N PRO A 321 -9.05 12.18 28.27
CA PRO A 321 -8.46 12.62 29.54
C PRO A 321 -7.17 11.86 29.92
N GLY A 322 -6.89 10.72 29.28
CA GLY A 322 -5.64 9.96 29.43
C GLY A 322 -4.54 10.33 28.43
N ALA A 323 -4.73 11.35 27.60
CA ALA A 323 -3.70 11.83 26.68
C ALA A 323 -2.54 12.47 27.47
N PRO A 324 -1.28 12.03 27.25
CA PRO A 324 -0.12 12.57 27.95
C PRO A 324 0.35 13.94 27.40
N VAL A 325 -0.20 14.36 26.28
CA VAL A 325 0.02 15.66 25.64
C VAL A 325 -1.32 16.24 25.18
N ASP A 326 -1.40 17.57 25.05
CA ASP A 326 -2.63 18.30 24.68
C ASP A 326 -2.59 18.96 23.29
N SER A 327 -1.42 19.01 22.64
CA SER A 327 -1.20 19.81 21.43
C SER A 327 -0.05 19.30 20.57
N LEU A 328 -0.04 19.71 19.29
CA LEU A 328 1.09 19.47 18.38
C LEU A 328 2.37 20.15 18.88
N GLY A 329 2.27 21.41 19.33
CA GLY A 329 3.40 22.15 19.90
C GLY A 329 4.10 21.38 21.03
N GLN A 330 3.34 20.80 21.97
CA GLN A 330 3.92 20.02 23.06
C GLN A 330 4.68 18.76 22.57
N ILE A 331 4.19 18.09 21.53
CA ILE A 331 4.89 16.95 20.90
C ILE A 331 6.24 17.41 20.33
N LEU A 332 6.25 18.54 19.60
CA LEU A 332 7.43 19.10 18.93
C LEU A 332 8.46 19.70 19.89
N GLU A 333 8.02 20.32 20.98
CA GLU A 333 8.89 20.88 22.02
C GLU A 333 9.64 19.79 22.80
N GLN A 334 9.00 18.63 22.98
CA GLN A 334 9.60 17.48 23.64
C GLN A 334 10.40 16.58 22.68
N GLY A 335 10.41 16.87 21.37
CA GLY A 335 11.13 16.09 20.36
C GLY A 335 10.59 14.66 20.23
N MET A 336 9.28 14.47 20.37
CA MET A 336 8.62 13.16 20.31
C MET A 336 8.13 12.77 18.92
N ASP A 337 8.43 13.58 17.91
CA ASP A 337 8.15 13.31 16.51
C ASP A 337 9.39 12.78 15.75
N HIS A 338 9.16 12.14 14.61
CA HIS A 338 10.24 11.63 13.79
C HIS A 338 10.94 12.75 13.00
N LEU A 339 12.28 12.72 12.94
CA LEU A 339 13.13 13.73 12.29
C LEU A 339 12.68 14.14 10.87
N LEU A 340 12.22 13.19 10.05
CA LEU A 340 11.76 13.48 8.68
C LEU A 340 10.47 14.32 8.62
N LEU A 341 9.71 14.40 9.71
CA LEU A 341 8.45 15.12 9.79
C LEU A 341 8.60 16.49 10.48
N ASP A 342 9.55 16.63 11.41
CA ASP A 342 9.74 17.83 12.24
C ASP A 342 9.63 19.15 11.46
N PRO A 343 10.35 19.36 10.33
CA PRO A 343 10.26 20.65 9.62
C PRO A 343 8.84 20.95 9.12
N GLY A 344 8.15 19.93 8.59
CA GLY A 344 6.79 20.08 8.08
C GLY A 344 5.75 20.27 9.18
N LEU A 345 5.92 19.59 10.32
CA LEU A 345 5.04 19.73 11.47
C LEU A 345 5.21 21.10 12.15
N ARG A 346 6.44 21.61 12.28
CA ARG A 346 6.70 22.97 12.80
C ARG A 346 6.07 24.06 11.95
N ILE A 347 6.11 23.93 10.62
CA ILE A 347 5.42 24.87 9.72
C ILE A 347 3.91 24.87 9.99
N ARG A 348 3.31 23.69 10.19
CA ARG A 348 1.86 23.58 10.47
C ARG A 348 1.50 24.10 11.86
N ASP A 349 2.35 23.88 12.86
CA ASP A 349 2.14 24.38 14.22
C ASP A 349 2.23 25.92 14.32
N ALA A 350 3.10 26.52 13.50
CA ALA A 350 3.32 27.97 13.48
C ALA A 350 2.16 28.81 12.90
N VAL A 351 1.23 28.18 12.15
CA VAL A 351 0.04 28.86 11.59
C VAL A 351 -0.87 29.31 12.73
N ASP A 352 -1.25 30.59 12.77
CA ASP A 352 -2.03 31.15 13.88
C ASP A 352 -3.24 31.92 13.35
N LEU A 353 -4.42 31.34 13.50
CA LEU A 353 -5.68 31.92 13.03
C LEU A 353 -6.11 33.18 13.79
N GLU A 354 -5.43 33.60 14.86
CA GLU A 354 -5.63 34.94 15.41
C GLU A 354 -5.01 36.02 14.52
N LYS A 355 -3.99 35.67 13.71
CA LYS A 355 -3.37 36.59 12.76
C LYS A 355 -4.30 36.83 11.58
N ALA A 356 -4.46 38.10 11.21
CA ALA A 356 -5.26 38.48 10.03
C ALA A 356 -4.72 37.86 8.73
N SER A 357 -3.40 37.74 8.59
CA SER A 357 -2.75 37.13 7.42
C SER A 357 -3.18 35.68 7.20
N ASP A 358 -3.20 34.89 8.26
CA ASP A 358 -3.43 33.44 8.18
C ASP A 358 -4.92 33.17 7.93
N ARG A 359 -5.81 33.98 8.51
CA ARG A 359 -7.24 33.98 8.18
C ARG A 359 -7.51 34.37 6.73
N GLU A 360 -6.83 35.39 6.22
CA GLU A 360 -6.96 35.79 4.83
C GLU A 360 -6.48 34.67 3.89
N ALA A 361 -5.37 34.02 4.21
CA ALA A 361 -4.86 32.89 3.46
C ALA A 361 -5.82 31.69 3.49
N LEU A 362 -6.37 31.34 4.66
CA LEU A 362 -7.42 30.33 4.81
C LEU A 362 -8.64 30.64 3.93
N ASN A 363 -9.12 31.89 3.93
CA ASN A 363 -10.26 32.30 3.10
C ASN A 363 -9.99 32.13 1.61
N LYS A 364 -8.77 32.44 1.14
CA LYS A 364 -8.35 32.20 -0.25
C LYS A 364 -8.36 30.71 -0.60
N VAL A 365 -7.87 29.86 0.30
CA VAL A 365 -7.90 28.40 0.13
C VAL A 365 -9.34 27.90 0.02
N LEU A 366 -10.24 28.35 0.89
CA LEU A 366 -11.66 27.98 0.87
C LEU A 366 -12.35 28.40 -0.44
N GLN A 367 -12.08 29.61 -0.94
CA GLN A 367 -12.60 30.07 -2.23
C GLN A 367 -12.11 29.22 -3.40
N LYS A 368 -10.81 28.92 -3.47
CA LYS A 368 -10.24 28.04 -4.49
C LYS A 368 -10.88 26.65 -4.48
N ARG A 369 -11.05 26.06 -3.29
CA ARG A 369 -11.67 24.73 -3.13
C ARG A 369 -13.14 24.72 -3.60
N ALA A 370 -13.90 25.75 -3.27
CA ALA A 370 -15.28 25.91 -3.74
C ALA A 370 -15.34 26.03 -5.27
N ALA A 371 -14.47 26.86 -5.87
CA ALA A 371 -14.37 27.00 -7.31
C ALA A 371 -13.96 25.69 -8.00
N LEU A 372 -12.98 24.98 -7.45
CA LEU A 372 -12.54 23.67 -7.94
C LEU A 372 -13.68 22.64 -7.89
N LYS A 373 -14.40 22.53 -6.78
CA LYS A 373 -15.55 21.62 -6.67
C LYS A 373 -16.61 21.93 -7.72
N ALA A 374 -16.96 23.20 -7.88
CA ALA A 374 -17.95 23.64 -8.87
C ALA A 374 -17.49 23.30 -10.30
N LEU A 375 -16.23 23.58 -10.64
CA LEU A 375 -15.65 23.30 -11.96
C LEU A 375 -15.66 21.80 -12.28
N ILE A 376 -15.17 20.96 -11.38
CA ILE A 376 -15.10 19.50 -11.59
C ILE A 376 -16.49 18.88 -11.69
N THR A 377 -17.41 19.29 -10.83
CA THR A 377 -18.81 18.82 -10.87
C THR A 377 -19.49 19.21 -12.19
N LEU A 378 -19.26 20.44 -12.65
CA LEU A 378 -19.77 20.92 -13.93
C LEU A 378 -19.19 20.12 -15.10
N GLN A 379 -17.90 19.83 -15.07
CA GLN A 379 -17.23 19.06 -16.12
C GLN A 379 -17.76 17.62 -16.20
N LEU A 380 -17.87 16.92 -15.06
CA LEU A 380 -18.46 15.58 -14.98
C LEU A 380 -19.87 15.57 -15.59
N ARG A 381 -20.70 16.55 -15.25
CA ARG A 381 -22.08 16.66 -15.75
C ARG A 381 -22.14 17.01 -17.24
N ASN A 382 -21.51 18.09 -17.67
CA ASN A 382 -21.62 18.62 -19.03
C ASN A 382 -21.06 17.67 -20.08
N GLN A 383 -20.05 16.89 -19.71
CA GLN A 383 -19.45 15.91 -20.61
C GLN A 383 -20.00 14.49 -20.42
N HIS A 384 -21.03 14.33 -19.57
CA HIS A 384 -21.66 13.05 -19.25
C HIS A 384 -20.63 11.97 -18.86
N LEU A 385 -19.68 12.33 -18.00
CA LEU A 385 -18.61 11.43 -17.56
C LEU A 385 -19.08 10.61 -16.36
N SER A 386 -18.86 9.30 -16.43
CA SER A 386 -18.99 8.39 -15.30
C SER A 386 -17.86 8.59 -14.29
N ALA A 387 -16.66 8.90 -14.77
CA ALA A 387 -15.52 9.19 -13.92
C ALA A 387 -14.44 10.01 -14.65
N LEU A 388 -13.60 10.68 -13.86
CA LEU A 388 -12.31 11.20 -14.29
C LEU A 388 -11.21 10.17 -14.01
N ALA A 389 -10.24 10.04 -14.89
CA ALA A 389 -9.15 9.08 -14.80
C ALA A 389 -7.77 9.76 -14.86
N TYR A 390 -6.89 9.37 -13.96
CA TYR A 390 -5.50 9.84 -13.88
C TYR A 390 -4.64 8.87 -13.03
N PRO A 391 -3.30 8.89 -13.13
CA PRO A 391 -2.45 8.08 -12.26
C PRO A 391 -2.71 8.44 -10.80
N THR A 392 -2.87 7.46 -9.91
CA THR A 392 -3.04 7.74 -8.47
C THR A 392 -1.85 8.53 -7.91
N ILE A 393 -0.65 8.27 -8.44
CA ILE A 393 0.60 8.98 -8.14
C ILE A 393 1.52 8.86 -9.36
N GLN A 394 2.29 9.91 -9.66
CA GLN A 394 3.05 10.01 -10.91
C GLN A 394 4.31 9.14 -10.95
N ARG A 395 4.84 8.75 -9.80
CA ARG A 395 6.13 8.05 -9.68
C ARG A 395 6.00 6.78 -8.88
N LYS A 396 6.93 5.85 -9.11
CA LYS A 396 7.10 4.63 -8.32
C LYS A 396 7.42 4.96 -6.85
N PRO A 397 7.16 4.02 -5.92
CA PRO A 397 7.45 4.25 -4.51
C PRO A 397 8.94 4.56 -4.27
N ALA A 398 9.23 5.58 -3.47
CA ALA A 398 10.60 5.95 -3.10
C ALA A 398 11.31 4.85 -2.31
N LEU A 399 12.65 4.90 -2.28
CA LEU A 399 13.42 4.07 -1.36
C LEU A 399 13.14 4.48 0.08
N ILE A 400 13.29 3.54 1.01
CA ILE A 400 13.17 3.84 2.44
C ILE A 400 14.18 4.93 2.84
N GLY A 401 13.69 5.95 3.53
CA GLY A 401 14.48 7.11 3.97
C GLY A 401 14.54 8.25 2.95
N GLU A 402 14.11 8.04 1.71
CA GLU A 402 14.05 9.09 0.69
C GLU A 402 12.66 9.76 0.66
N PRO A 403 12.58 11.05 0.25
CA PRO A 403 11.31 11.69 0.00
C PRO A 403 10.60 11.06 -1.21
N GLN A 404 9.28 11.07 -1.20
CA GLN A 404 8.49 10.69 -2.37
C GLN A 404 8.50 11.83 -3.40
N PHE A 405 9.14 11.59 -4.54
CA PHE A 405 9.12 12.51 -5.68
C PHE A 405 7.94 12.24 -6.62
N GLY A 406 7.64 13.22 -7.48
CA GLY A 406 6.48 13.21 -8.38
C GLY A 406 5.20 13.66 -7.69
N ALA A 407 4.22 14.17 -8.44
CA ALA A 407 2.98 14.62 -7.83
C ALA A 407 2.14 13.42 -7.35
N THR A 408 1.56 13.54 -6.16
CA THR A 408 0.71 12.53 -5.54
C THR A 408 -0.73 12.54 -6.06
N ASN A 409 -1.07 13.46 -6.99
CA ASN A 409 -2.42 13.72 -7.54
C ASN A 409 -3.57 13.79 -6.52
N CYS A 410 -3.25 13.86 -5.23
CA CYS A 410 -4.22 13.59 -4.19
C CYS A 410 -5.19 14.73 -3.95
N GLN A 411 -4.77 15.95 -4.33
CA GLN A 411 -5.47 17.20 -4.07
C GLN A 411 -6.82 17.27 -4.78
N LEU A 412 -7.00 16.63 -5.94
CA LEU A 412 -8.25 16.76 -6.68
C LEU A 412 -9.45 16.22 -5.89
N SER A 413 -9.42 14.96 -5.45
CA SER A 413 -10.46 14.39 -4.58
C SER A 413 -10.48 15.05 -3.20
N ALA A 414 -9.31 15.36 -2.64
CA ALA A 414 -9.20 15.92 -1.30
C ALA A 414 -9.77 17.35 -1.17
N SER A 415 -9.61 18.16 -2.21
CA SER A 415 -10.05 19.55 -2.23
C SER A 415 -11.49 19.73 -2.67
N THR A 416 -12.02 18.81 -3.46
CA THR A 416 -13.42 18.81 -3.90
C THR A 416 -14.35 18.07 -2.94
N GLY A 417 -13.82 17.13 -2.13
CA GLY A 417 -14.61 16.23 -1.29
C GLY A 417 -15.34 15.13 -2.07
N LEU A 418 -15.04 14.98 -3.37
CA LEU A 418 -15.63 13.98 -4.26
C LEU A 418 -14.99 12.60 -4.02
N PRO A 419 -15.73 11.50 -4.25
CA PRO A 419 -15.22 10.16 -4.05
C PRO A 419 -14.19 9.80 -5.12
N ALA A 420 -13.19 9.01 -4.73
CA ALA A 420 -12.18 8.49 -5.65
C ALA A 420 -11.77 7.06 -5.24
N ILE A 421 -11.66 6.19 -6.25
CA ILE A 421 -11.20 4.80 -6.08
C ILE A 421 -9.86 4.62 -6.78
N ALA A 422 -8.87 4.11 -6.06
CA ALA A 422 -7.62 3.63 -6.63
C ALA A 422 -7.76 2.14 -6.91
N LEU A 423 -7.37 1.72 -8.11
CA LEU A 423 -7.40 0.33 -8.54
C LEU A 423 -6.09 -0.06 -9.24
N PRO A 424 -5.69 -1.34 -9.19
CA PRO A 424 -4.49 -1.80 -9.87
C PRO A 424 -4.57 -1.63 -11.39
N ALA A 425 -3.65 -0.86 -11.96
CA ALA A 425 -3.57 -0.61 -13.41
C ALA A 425 -2.59 -1.54 -14.12
N GLY A 426 -1.55 -2.00 -13.42
CA GLY A 426 -0.52 -2.86 -13.98
C GLY A 426 0.77 -2.82 -13.17
N TRP A 427 1.88 -3.15 -13.84
CA TRP A 427 3.19 -3.35 -13.22
C TRP A 427 4.27 -2.60 -13.99
N SER A 428 5.20 -2.00 -13.26
CA SER A 428 6.46 -1.53 -13.84
C SER A 428 7.38 -2.70 -14.25
N ALA A 429 8.45 -2.40 -14.99
CA ALA A 429 9.45 -3.38 -15.41
C ALA A 429 10.21 -4.03 -14.25
N ASP A 430 10.29 -3.36 -13.10
CA ASP A 430 10.81 -3.90 -11.83
C ASP A 430 9.74 -4.57 -10.96
N GLN A 431 8.55 -4.86 -11.52
CA GLN A 431 7.40 -5.50 -10.86
C GLN A 431 6.89 -4.76 -9.62
N LEU A 432 6.83 -3.43 -9.69
CA LEU A 432 6.13 -2.63 -8.71
C LEU A 432 4.71 -2.33 -9.20
N PRO A 433 3.70 -2.40 -8.32
CA PRO A 433 2.32 -2.06 -8.68
C PRO A 433 2.19 -0.58 -9.08
N VAL A 434 1.37 -0.33 -10.10
CA VAL A 434 0.94 1.02 -10.50
C VAL A 434 -0.58 1.12 -10.40
N GLY A 435 -1.09 2.22 -9.83
CA GLY A 435 -2.52 2.45 -9.61
C GLY A 435 -3.11 3.49 -10.55
N LEU A 436 -4.30 3.19 -11.07
CA LEU A 436 -5.19 4.13 -11.75
C LEU A 436 -6.20 4.65 -10.73
N GLU A 437 -6.42 5.96 -10.69
CA GLU A 437 -7.48 6.57 -9.91
C GLU A 437 -8.66 6.94 -10.80
N LEU A 438 -9.86 6.57 -10.34
CA LEU A 438 -11.12 7.03 -10.89
C LEU A 438 -11.82 7.94 -9.89
N LEU A 439 -12.09 9.18 -10.26
CA LEU A 439 -12.83 10.17 -9.47
C LEU A 439 -14.25 10.31 -10.00
N GLY A 440 -15.23 10.17 -9.10
CA GLY A 440 -16.65 10.25 -9.43
C GLY A 440 -17.28 11.56 -8.99
N ASN A 441 -18.57 11.72 -9.30
CA ASN A 441 -19.37 12.81 -8.75
C ASN A 441 -19.72 12.55 -7.27
N GLU A 442 -20.29 13.55 -6.60
CA GLU A 442 -20.74 13.43 -5.21
C GLU A 442 -21.73 12.26 -5.08
N TYR A 443 -21.46 11.36 -4.14
CA TYR A 443 -22.21 10.11 -3.90
C TYR A 443 -22.18 9.07 -5.03
N ALA A 444 -21.16 9.10 -5.89
CA ALA A 444 -20.98 8.14 -6.99
C ALA A 444 -20.25 6.84 -6.59
N GLU A 445 -20.17 6.47 -5.31
CA GLU A 445 -19.45 5.27 -4.85
C GLU A 445 -19.95 4.01 -5.54
N SER A 446 -21.26 3.89 -5.75
CA SER A 446 -21.86 2.76 -6.49
C SER A 446 -21.36 2.70 -7.93
N GLU A 447 -21.24 3.83 -8.62
CA GLU A 447 -20.73 3.88 -10.00
C GLU A 447 -19.24 3.55 -10.02
N LEU A 448 -18.45 4.14 -9.13
CA LEU A 448 -17.00 3.87 -9.03
C LEU A 448 -16.70 2.40 -8.72
N LEU A 449 -17.41 1.80 -7.77
CA LEU A 449 -17.28 0.38 -7.46
C LEU A 449 -17.67 -0.49 -8.66
N ASN A 450 -18.70 -0.12 -9.40
CA ASN A 450 -19.11 -0.83 -10.61
C ASN A 450 -18.06 -0.75 -11.73
N LEU A 451 -17.49 0.43 -11.98
CA LEU A 451 -16.39 0.59 -12.95
C LEU A 451 -15.16 -0.24 -12.53
N ALA A 452 -14.78 -0.17 -11.26
CA ALA A 452 -13.66 -0.94 -10.74
C ALA A 452 -13.91 -2.45 -10.78
N TYR A 453 -15.13 -2.90 -10.49
CA TYR A 453 -15.50 -4.31 -10.56
C TYR A 453 -15.51 -4.83 -12.00
N GLY A 454 -16.04 -4.04 -12.95
CA GLY A 454 -15.93 -4.34 -14.37
C GLY A 454 -14.48 -4.48 -14.82
N TRP A 455 -13.60 -3.58 -14.37
CA TRP A 455 -12.16 -3.69 -14.63
C TRP A 455 -11.56 -4.98 -14.04
N GLU A 456 -11.77 -5.22 -12.75
CA GLU A 456 -11.20 -6.37 -12.01
C GLU A 456 -11.59 -7.71 -12.64
N ARG A 457 -12.85 -7.86 -13.05
CA ARG A 457 -13.37 -9.11 -13.63
C ARG A 457 -12.75 -9.45 -14.98
N ASN A 458 -12.29 -8.45 -15.72
CA ASN A 458 -11.74 -8.62 -17.06
C ASN A 458 -10.21 -8.60 -17.09
N THR A 459 -9.53 -8.07 -16.05
CA THR A 459 -8.05 -8.00 -16.00
C THR A 459 -7.40 -8.90 -14.96
N GLN A 460 -8.13 -9.36 -13.94
CA GLN A 460 -7.61 -10.11 -12.80
C GLN A 460 -6.25 -9.58 -12.30
N PRO A 461 -6.15 -8.28 -11.94
CA PRO A 461 -4.87 -7.58 -11.89
C PRO A 461 -4.05 -7.87 -10.62
N ARG A 462 -4.54 -8.76 -9.75
CA ARG A 462 -4.00 -9.01 -8.41
C ARG A 462 -2.91 -10.09 -8.45
N HIS A 463 -1.68 -9.74 -8.08
CA HIS A 463 -0.57 -10.69 -7.90
C HIS A 463 -0.03 -10.64 -6.47
N PRO A 464 0.17 -11.79 -5.78
CA PRO A 464 0.65 -11.79 -4.40
C PRO A 464 2.11 -11.33 -4.32
N PRO A 465 2.49 -10.61 -3.24
CA PRO A 465 3.87 -10.24 -3.03
C PRO A 465 4.74 -11.47 -2.82
N PHE A 466 5.90 -11.53 -3.49
CA PHE A 466 6.83 -12.65 -3.37
C PHE A 466 7.42 -12.80 -1.96
N THR A 467 7.48 -11.70 -1.20
CA THR A 467 8.09 -11.60 0.13
C THR A 467 7.35 -12.38 1.20
N THR A 468 6.07 -12.70 0.96
CA THR A 468 5.21 -13.39 1.92
C THR A 468 4.47 -14.54 1.25
N PRO A 469 5.21 -15.58 0.81
CA PRO A 469 4.63 -16.77 0.20
C PRO A 469 3.72 -17.54 1.19
N PRO A 470 3.04 -18.61 0.77
CA PRO A 470 2.36 -19.51 1.70
C PRO A 470 3.32 -20.05 2.77
N LEU A 471 2.79 -20.26 3.98
CA LEU A 471 3.54 -20.89 5.06
C LEU A 471 3.73 -22.39 4.79
N GLU A 472 4.89 -22.92 5.15
CA GLU A 472 5.22 -24.35 5.12
C GLU A 472 5.12 -24.88 6.55
N ALA A 473 4.16 -25.78 6.81
CA ALA A 473 3.87 -26.30 8.16
C ALA A 473 3.74 -25.20 9.24
N GLY A 474 3.09 -24.07 8.88
CA GLY A 474 2.86 -22.93 9.79
C GLY A 474 4.07 -22.01 10.00
N LYS A 475 5.16 -22.19 9.23
CA LYS A 475 6.37 -21.37 9.30
C LYS A 475 6.70 -20.73 7.96
N ALA A 476 7.54 -19.70 7.98
CA ALA A 476 8.09 -19.16 6.75
C ALA A 476 8.93 -20.23 6.02
N PRO A 477 8.90 -20.27 4.67
CA PRO A 477 9.71 -21.21 3.91
C PRO A 477 11.20 -20.98 4.11
N SER A 478 11.97 -22.08 4.08
CA SER A 478 13.42 -22.02 4.21
C SER A 478 14.09 -21.43 2.94
N PRO A 479 15.30 -20.85 3.08
CA PRO A 479 16.10 -20.46 1.93
C PRO A 479 16.43 -21.65 1.01
N LEU A 480 16.50 -21.38 -0.29
CA LEU A 480 16.88 -22.38 -1.30
C LEU A 480 18.39 -22.38 -1.50
N LYS A 481 18.98 -23.55 -1.77
CA LYS A 481 20.41 -23.70 -2.05
C LYS A 481 20.61 -23.98 -3.52
N PHE A 482 21.56 -23.30 -4.15
CA PHE A 482 21.93 -23.56 -5.53
C PHE A 482 23.44 -23.75 -5.66
N GLN A 483 23.86 -24.42 -6.72
CA GLN A 483 25.26 -24.56 -7.08
C GLN A 483 25.46 -24.39 -8.60
N ALA A 484 26.57 -23.79 -8.97
CA ALA A 484 27.10 -23.80 -10.33
C ALA A 484 28.58 -24.16 -10.31
N THR A 485 29.00 -25.03 -11.22
CA THR A 485 30.42 -25.37 -11.41
C THR A 485 30.78 -25.12 -12.86
N SER A 486 31.75 -24.24 -13.13
CA SER A 486 32.28 -23.95 -14.47
C SER A 486 33.69 -24.50 -14.62
N LEU A 487 33.99 -25.13 -15.76
CA LEU A 487 35.26 -25.80 -16.07
C LEU A 487 35.89 -25.17 -17.31
N THR A 488 37.20 -24.98 -17.29
CA THR A 488 37.98 -24.56 -18.46
C THR A 488 38.53 -25.77 -19.22
N THR A 489 39.02 -25.53 -20.44
CA THR A 489 39.70 -26.54 -21.25
C THR A 489 41.05 -27.00 -20.67
N GLN A 490 41.56 -26.32 -19.65
CA GLN A 490 42.85 -26.59 -19.00
C GLN A 490 42.70 -27.04 -17.53
N ASN A 491 41.59 -27.69 -17.17
CA ASN A 491 41.26 -28.18 -15.82
C ASN A 491 41.06 -27.12 -14.72
N ALA A 492 41.26 -25.83 -14.99
CA ALA A 492 40.85 -24.79 -14.06
C ALA A 492 39.32 -24.80 -13.89
N SER A 493 38.83 -24.57 -12.68
CA SER A 493 37.39 -24.55 -12.41
C SER A 493 37.00 -23.48 -11.42
N VAL A 494 35.70 -23.14 -11.39
CA VAL A 494 35.10 -22.40 -10.28
C VAL A 494 33.88 -23.16 -9.79
N VAL A 495 33.75 -23.23 -8.47
CA VAL A 495 32.51 -23.67 -7.80
C VAL A 495 31.91 -22.45 -7.12
N VAL A 496 30.62 -22.23 -7.35
CA VAL A 496 29.85 -21.19 -6.67
C VAL A 496 28.66 -21.83 -5.99
N ASN A 497 28.56 -21.63 -4.69
CA ASN A 497 27.40 -22.02 -3.90
C ASN A 497 26.57 -20.78 -3.62
N PHE A 498 25.25 -20.90 -3.73
CA PHE A 498 24.32 -19.83 -3.46
C PHE A 498 23.30 -20.25 -2.39
N VAL A 499 22.89 -19.29 -1.58
CA VAL A 499 21.75 -19.38 -0.67
C VAL A 499 20.80 -18.24 -0.99
N TYR A 500 19.61 -18.58 -1.47
CA TYR A 500 18.59 -17.63 -1.87
C TYR A 500 17.48 -17.56 -0.83
N ASP A 501 17.33 -16.41 -0.21
CA ASP A 501 16.22 -16.10 0.67
C ASP A 501 15.00 -15.67 -0.15
N LYS A 502 14.00 -16.55 -0.21
CA LYS A 502 12.74 -16.35 -0.93
C LYS A 502 11.94 -15.13 -0.41
N LEU A 503 12.18 -14.71 0.83
CA LEU A 503 11.40 -13.68 1.51
C LEU A 503 11.96 -12.28 1.25
N THR A 504 13.28 -12.18 1.08
CA THR A 504 13.97 -10.88 0.89
C THR A 504 14.51 -10.71 -0.53
N GLY A 505 14.57 -11.77 -1.32
CA GLY A 505 15.20 -11.77 -2.63
C GLY A 505 16.73 -11.74 -2.55
N LYS A 506 17.30 -11.89 -1.35
CA LYS A 506 18.75 -11.89 -1.12
C LYS A 506 19.36 -13.19 -1.62
N LEU A 507 20.35 -13.09 -2.50
CA LEU A 507 21.18 -14.18 -2.97
C LEU A 507 22.57 -14.05 -2.35
N ALA A 508 22.85 -14.80 -1.29
CA ALA A 508 24.20 -14.92 -0.74
C ALA A 508 24.99 -15.95 -1.55
N TYR A 509 26.30 -15.74 -1.71
CA TYR A 509 27.15 -16.67 -2.46
C TYR A 509 28.54 -16.83 -1.86
N THR A 510 29.14 -17.99 -2.14
CA THR A 510 30.57 -18.25 -1.95
C THR A 510 31.15 -18.81 -3.24
N ALA A 511 32.21 -18.18 -3.74
CA ALA A 511 32.87 -18.56 -4.99
C ALA A 511 34.32 -18.94 -4.72
N HIS A 512 34.79 -20.02 -5.34
CA HIS A 512 36.16 -20.51 -5.20
C HIS A 512 36.67 -21.12 -6.50
N THR A 513 37.82 -20.67 -6.98
CA THR A 513 38.51 -21.25 -8.15
C THR A 513 39.44 -22.38 -7.73
N ARG A 514 39.54 -23.44 -8.54
CA ARG A 514 40.50 -24.53 -8.35
C ARG A 514 41.43 -24.62 -9.55
N ASP A 515 42.67 -25.03 -9.28
CA ASP A 515 43.68 -25.33 -10.30
C ASP A 515 44.00 -24.13 -11.22
N ILE A 516 43.90 -22.91 -10.68
CA ILE A 516 44.27 -21.66 -11.36
C ILE A 516 44.81 -20.64 -10.35
N PRO A 517 46.00 -20.04 -10.59
CA PRO A 517 46.52 -18.99 -9.74
C PRO A 517 45.74 -17.69 -9.94
N GLY A 518 45.67 -16.86 -8.90
CA GLY A 518 44.82 -15.66 -8.90
C GLY A 518 45.14 -14.69 -10.03
N ASP A 519 46.42 -14.46 -10.31
CA ASP A 519 46.89 -13.58 -11.38
C ASP A 519 46.37 -13.97 -12.79
N GLN A 520 45.98 -15.23 -12.99
CA GLN A 520 45.37 -15.74 -14.22
C GLN A 520 43.83 -15.59 -14.26
N VAL A 521 43.18 -15.23 -13.15
CA VAL A 521 41.73 -15.01 -13.07
C VAL A 521 41.39 -13.59 -13.51
N ALA A 522 40.65 -13.46 -14.61
CA ALA A 522 40.10 -12.19 -15.08
C ALA A 522 38.75 -11.86 -14.41
N GLY A 523 38.00 -12.87 -13.99
CA GLY A 523 36.80 -12.69 -13.19
C GLY A 523 35.87 -13.90 -13.22
N VAL A 524 34.85 -13.88 -12.34
CA VAL A 524 33.73 -14.82 -12.38
C VAL A 524 32.45 -14.02 -12.34
N THR A 525 31.52 -14.31 -13.24
CA THR A 525 30.28 -13.53 -13.38
C THR A 525 29.04 -14.39 -13.20
N LEU A 526 27.96 -13.74 -12.79
CA LEU A 526 26.60 -14.24 -12.86
C LEU A 526 25.88 -13.49 -13.98
N ALA A 527 25.27 -14.20 -14.91
CA ALA A 527 24.60 -13.63 -16.07
C ALA A 527 23.23 -14.28 -16.30
N ARG A 528 22.33 -13.56 -16.99
CA ARG A 528 21.10 -14.15 -17.53
C ARG A 528 21.42 -15.04 -18.73
N SER A 529 20.62 -16.08 -18.96
CA SER A 529 20.71 -16.84 -20.21
C SER A 529 19.88 -16.20 -21.33
N LEU A 530 20.40 -16.21 -22.55
CA LEU A 530 19.69 -15.92 -23.79
C LEU A 530 19.82 -17.13 -24.70
N ASP A 531 18.73 -17.85 -24.98
CA ASP A 531 18.73 -19.06 -25.82
C ASP A 531 19.84 -20.06 -25.46
N GLU A 532 19.93 -20.38 -24.16
CA GLU A 532 20.93 -21.27 -23.57
C GLU A 532 22.39 -20.79 -23.63
N LYS A 533 22.64 -19.58 -24.17
CA LYS A 533 23.94 -18.90 -24.17
C LYS A 533 24.04 -17.89 -23.03
N PRO A 534 25.27 -17.50 -22.61
CA PRO A 534 25.45 -16.40 -21.67
C PRO A 534 24.98 -15.07 -22.28
N GLY A 535 24.08 -14.39 -21.58
CA GLY A 535 23.59 -13.05 -21.88
C GLY A 535 24.24 -11.98 -20.99
N PRO A 536 23.58 -10.84 -20.76
CA PRO A 536 24.13 -9.75 -19.96
C PRO A 536 24.51 -10.18 -18.54
N ILE A 537 25.69 -9.74 -18.10
CA ILE A 537 26.19 -9.93 -16.73
C ILE A 537 25.36 -9.08 -15.78
N ILE A 538 24.90 -9.70 -14.69
CA ILE A 538 24.13 -9.04 -13.62
C ILE A 538 24.95 -8.86 -12.34
N TRP A 539 26.02 -9.64 -12.16
CA TRP A 539 26.91 -9.52 -11.00
C TRP A 539 28.32 -10.06 -11.25
N ASN A 540 29.32 -9.45 -10.62
CA ASN A 540 30.70 -9.93 -10.59
C ASN A 540 30.94 -10.70 -9.29
N LEU A 541 30.97 -12.03 -9.37
CA LEU A 541 31.17 -12.94 -8.24
C LEU A 541 32.63 -12.93 -7.75
N LEU A 542 33.59 -12.89 -8.67
CA LEU A 542 35.02 -12.66 -8.40
C LEU A 542 35.54 -11.52 -9.27
N LYS A 543 36.29 -10.61 -8.66
CA LYS A 543 37.04 -9.55 -9.36
C LYS A 543 38.36 -10.14 -9.92
N PRO A 544 39.05 -9.43 -10.83
CA PRO A 544 40.37 -9.85 -11.30
C PRO A 544 41.32 -10.14 -10.13
N HIS A 545 42.18 -11.13 -10.31
CA HIS A 545 43.20 -11.54 -9.33
C HIS A 545 42.69 -12.21 -8.05
N MET A 546 41.38 -12.48 -7.94
CA MET A 546 40.80 -13.19 -6.79
C MET A 546 40.55 -14.66 -7.10
N THR A 547 40.90 -15.54 -6.17
CA THR A 547 40.58 -16.98 -6.22
C THR A 547 39.40 -17.38 -5.34
N ARG A 548 38.97 -16.49 -4.44
CA ARG A 548 37.82 -16.72 -3.54
C ARG A 548 37.11 -15.43 -3.18
N ALA A 549 35.80 -15.48 -3.00
CA ALA A 549 35.00 -14.40 -2.41
C ALA A 549 33.73 -14.93 -1.77
N SER A 550 33.14 -14.12 -0.89
CA SER A 550 31.81 -14.35 -0.32
C SER A 550 31.12 -13.01 -0.16
N ASP A 551 29.91 -12.89 -0.67
CA ASP A 551 29.12 -11.65 -0.63
C ASP A 551 27.63 -11.99 -0.85
N SER A 552 26.79 -10.96 -1.00
CA SER A 552 25.39 -11.11 -1.34
C SER A 552 24.87 -9.97 -2.20
N LEU A 553 23.81 -10.23 -2.96
CA LEU A 553 23.07 -9.22 -3.72
C LEU A 553 21.56 -9.39 -3.51
N ILE A 554 20.81 -8.32 -3.68
CA ILE A 554 19.34 -8.38 -3.76
C ILE A 554 18.96 -8.54 -5.23
N LEU A 555 18.32 -9.66 -5.56
CA LEU A 555 17.86 -9.92 -6.92
C LEU A 555 16.63 -9.06 -7.23
N LYS A 556 16.70 -8.33 -8.35
CA LYS A 556 15.54 -7.67 -8.94
C LYS A 556 14.52 -8.71 -9.40
N ALA A 557 13.28 -8.28 -9.62
CA ALA A 557 12.18 -9.20 -9.87
C ALA A 557 12.42 -10.18 -11.02
N ARG A 558 12.86 -9.67 -12.18
CA ARG A 558 13.25 -10.51 -13.31
C ARG A 558 14.39 -11.47 -12.96
N ASP A 559 15.39 -11.06 -12.20
CA ASP A 559 16.51 -11.94 -11.83
C ASP A 559 16.10 -13.05 -10.86
N ARG A 560 15.11 -12.79 -9.98
CA ARG A 560 14.50 -13.83 -9.13
C ARG A 560 13.82 -14.90 -9.98
N GLU A 561 13.03 -14.49 -10.97
CA GLU A 561 12.36 -15.42 -11.89
C GLU A 561 13.37 -16.25 -12.70
N GLU A 562 14.42 -15.62 -13.22
CA GLU A 562 15.48 -16.31 -13.95
C GLU A 562 16.26 -17.29 -13.06
N LEU A 563 16.50 -16.96 -11.78
CA LEU A 563 17.13 -17.88 -10.83
C LEU A 563 16.27 -19.12 -10.61
N LEU A 564 15.00 -18.92 -10.25
CA LEU A 564 14.06 -20.01 -9.95
C LEU A 564 13.77 -20.89 -11.17
N ALA A 565 13.88 -20.33 -12.38
CA ALA A 565 13.76 -21.09 -13.60
C ALA A 565 15.05 -21.79 -14.06
N GLY A 566 16.15 -21.69 -13.30
CA GLY A 566 17.44 -22.28 -13.65
C GLY A 566 18.12 -21.63 -14.86
N ARG A 567 17.76 -20.37 -15.17
CA ARG A 567 18.23 -19.62 -16.34
C ARG A 567 19.33 -18.62 -16.03
N LEU A 568 19.79 -18.54 -14.78
CA LEU A 568 21.05 -17.85 -14.47
C LEU A 568 22.26 -18.75 -14.74
N ARG A 569 23.35 -18.13 -15.19
CA ARG A 569 24.59 -18.81 -15.59
C ARG A 569 25.80 -18.22 -14.86
N VAL A 570 26.72 -19.09 -14.46
CA VAL A 570 28.05 -18.70 -13.97
C VAL A 570 29.09 -18.92 -15.07
N GLN A 571 30.00 -17.95 -15.22
CA GLN A 571 31.09 -18.02 -16.18
C GLN A 571 32.41 -17.57 -15.56
N LEU A 572 33.46 -18.37 -15.75
CA LEU A 572 34.84 -18.04 -15.38
C LEU A 572 35.60 -17.49 -16.59
N TYR A 573 36.26 -16.35 -16.42
CA TYR A 573 37.16 -15.71 -17.37
C TYR A 573 38.58 -15.78 -16.86
N THR A 574 39.50 -16.16 -17.75
CA THR A 574 40.93 -16.27 -17.46
C THR A 574 41.72 -15.55 -18.54
N LEU A 575 43.00 -15.27 -18.32
CA LEU A 575 43.85 -14.67 -19.36
C LEU A 575 43.93 -15.55 -20.62
N ASP A 576 43.95 -16.88 -20.43
CA ASP A 576 43.97 -17.86 -21.53
C ASP A 576 42.58 -18.16 -22.12
N SER A 577 41.50 -17.71 -21.47
CA SER A 577 40.12 -17.84 -21.95
C SER A 577 39.38 -16.52 -21.74
N PRO A 578 39.77 -15.45 -22.47
CA PRO A 578 39.27 -14.10 -22.24
C PRO A 578 37.79 -13.92 -22.63
N LEU A 579 37.24 -14.82 -23.45
CA LEU A 579 35.82 -14.86 -23.80
C LEU A 579 34.98 -15.68 -22.80
N GLY A 580 35.63 -16.21 -21.76
CA GLY A 580 35.01 -17.02 -20.74
C GLY A 580 34.90 -18.49 -21.12
N THR A 581 34.62 -19.29 -20.10
CA THR A 581 34.50 -20.75 -20.19
C THR A 581 33.02 -21.14 -20.39
N GLY A 582 32.70 -22.41 -20.67
CA GLY A 582 31.32 -22.83 -20.94
C GLY A 582 30.38 -22.36 -19.82
N ALA A 583 29.34 -21.58 -20.14
CA ALA A 583 28.47 -20.96 -19.14
C ALA A 583 27.56 -22.00 -18.47
N MET A 584 27.71 -22.18 -17.16
CA MET A 584 27.06 -23.28 -16.44
C MET A 584 25.82 -22.81 -15.68
N ALA A 585 24.74 -23.60 -15.81
CA ALA A 585 23.47 -23.33 -15.15
C ALA A 585 23.60 -23.36 -13.63
N VAL A 586 22.99 -22.36 -12.98
CA VAL A 586 22.75 -22.36 -11.54
C VAL A 586 21.61 -23.34 -11.27
N ARG A 587 21.91 -24.46 -10.60
CA ARG A 587 20.94 -25.52 -10.33
C ARG A 587 20.61 -25.59 -8.86
N GLU A 588 19.33 -25.79 -8.55
CA GLU A 588 18.87 -26.01 -7.18
C GLU A 588 19.40 -27.34 -6.66
N LEU A 589 19.90 -27.34 -5.43
CA LEU A 589 20.29 -28.54 -4.71
C LEU A 589 19.03 -29.08 -4.02
N GLN A 590 18.53 -30.22 -4.48
CA GLN A 590 17.48 -30.93 -3.74
C GLN A 590 18.09 -31.44 -2.43
N GLU A 591 17.47 -31.11 -1.29
CA GLU A 591 17.80 -31.81 -0.05
C GLU A 591 17.42 -33.29 -0.22
N PRO A 592 18.25 -34.23 0.24
CA PRO A 592 17.87 -35.64 0.22
C PRO A 592 16.53 -35.78 0.91
N GLN A 593 15.57 -36.42 0.23
CA GLN A 593 14.33 -36.83 0.88
C GLN A 593 14.70 -37.96 1.85
N ASP A 594 14.83 -37.61 3.12
CA ASP A 594 14.91 -38.57 4.23
C ASP A 594 13.53 -39.15 4.55
#